data_AF-A0A1B6CW32-F1
#
_entry.id   AF-A0A1B6CW32-F1
#
_cell.length_a   1.000
_cell.length_b   1.000
_cell.length_c   1.000
_cell.angle_alpha   90.00
_cell.angle_beta   90.00
_cell.angle_gamma   90.00
#
_symmetry.space_group_name_H-M   'P 1'
#
loop_
_entity.id
_entity.type
_entity.pdbx_description
1 polymer ?
#
loop_
_entity_poly.entity_id
_entity_poly.type
_entity_poly.pdbx_seq_one_letter_code
_entity_poly.pdbx_strand_id
1 'polypeptide(L)'
;MYKNLLKEHQERKSIRRHKCCFIGCTKTKAKYPDTHFFSFPVSRPDLCKEWVKNCANGLLTCIPEKALNYRVVCEEHFTDDSFFSTMRTKLKKTAIPTLVSQTNE
;
A
#
# COMPACT_ATOMS: atom_id res chain seq x y z
N MET A 1 16.62 -5.59 -34.16
CA MET A 1 15.37 -4.86 -33.85
C MET A 1 14.55 -5.46 -32.68
N TYR A 2 15.14 -6.30 -31.80
CA TYR A 2 14.44 -6.86 -30.61
C TYR A 2 14.87 -6.26 -29.25
N LYS A 3 15.96 -5.47 -29.22
CA LYS A 3 16.52 -4.94 -27.97
C LYS A 3 15.68 -3.80 -27.33
N ASN A 4 14.74 -3.20 -28.08
CA ASN A 4 13.90 -2.10 -27.58
C ASN A 4 12.61 -2.59 -26.88
N LEU A 5 12.05 -3.73 -27.27
CA LEU A 5 10.82 -4.26 -26.64
C LEU A 5 11.04 -4.80 -25.22
N LEU A 6 12.25 -5.32 -24.93
CA LEU A 6 12.59 -5.80 -23.59
C LEU A 6 12.86 -4.65 -22.61
N LYS A 7 13.42 -3.52 -23.09
CA LYS A 7 13.60 -2.30 -22.27
C LYS A 7 12.26 -1.72 -21.82
N GLU A 8 11.27 -1.63 -22.72
CA GLU A 8 9.93 -1.14 -22.35
C GLU A 8 9.21 -2.08 -21.35
N HIS A 9 9.40 -3.40 -21.48
CA HIS A 9 8.80 -4.36 -20.55
C HIS A 9 9.49 -4.34 -19.17
N GLN A 10 10.80 -4.04 -19.13
CA GLN A 10 11.57 -3.85 -17.90
C GLN A 10 11.27 -2.50 -17.23
N GLU A 11 11.05 -1.43 -17.99
CA GLU A 11 10.67 -0.11 -17.46
C GLU A 11 9.24 -0.10 -16.90
N ARG A 12 8.30 -0.83 -17.51
CA ARG A 12 6.95 -1.05 -16.94
C ARG A 12 6.97 -1.85 -15.63
N LYS A 13 7.99 -2.68 -15.41
CA LYS A 13 8.19 -3.42 -14.13
C LYS A 13 8.71 -2.53 -12.99
N SER A 14 9.18 -1.31 -13.26
CA SER A 14 9.80 -0.40 -12.28
C SER A 14 8.79 0.39 -11.42
N ILE A 15 7.48 0.35 -11.72
CA ILE A 15 6.50 1.25 -11.07
C ILE A 15 5.77 0.62 -9.87
N ARG A 16 6.04 -0.65 -9.51
CA ARG A 16 5.56 -1.17 -8.22
C ARG A 16 6.43 -0.60 -7.09
N ARG A 17 6.19 0.66 -6.75
CA ARG A 17 6.72 1.27 -5.52
C ARG A 17 6.09 0.55 -4.34
N HIS A 18 6.75 -0.50 -3.85
CA HIS A 18 6.39 -1.20 -2.61
C HIS A 18 6.75 -0.38 -1.36
N LYS A 19 6.59 0.95 -1.44
CA LYS A 19 6.73 1.87 -0.31
C LYS A 19 5.34 2.05 0.31
N CYS A 20 5.27 2.04 1.63
CA CYS A 20 4.05 2.38 2.33
C CYS A 20 3.56 3.78 1.92
N CYS A 21 2.28 3.90 1.63
CA CYS A 21 1.66 5.15 1.18
C CYS A 21 1.12 6.00 2.34
N PHE A 22 1.12 5.48 3.56
CA PHE A 22 0.73 6.22 4.75
C PHE A 22 1.71 7.38 4.98
N ILE A 23 1.20 8.56 5.31
CA ILE A 23 2.00 9.77 5.51
C ILE A 23 3.07 9.55 6.59
N GLY A 24 4.29 10.05 6.35
CA GLY A 24 5.42 9.88 7.27
C GLY A 24 6.04 8.48 7.30
N CYS A 25 5.38 7.45 6.76
CA CYS A 25 5.92 6.10 6.76
C CYS A 25 7.02 5.94 5.69
N THR A 26 8.20 5.50 6.13
CA THR A 26 9.37 5.30 5.26
C THR A 26 9.57 3.83 4.88
N LYS A 27 8.74 2.92 5.40
CA LYS A 27 8.86 1.49 5.16
C LYS A 27 8.69 1.12 3.69
N THR A 28 9.59 0.28 3.23
CA THR A 28 9.53 -0.34 1.90
C THR A 28 9.70 -1.84 2.03
N LYS A 29 9.08 -2.62 1.13
CA LYS A 29 9.24 -4.08 1.12
C LYS A 29 10.69 -4.53 0.97
N ALA A 30 11.55 -3.72 0.34
CA ALA A 30 12.98 -4.01 0.20
C ALA A 30 13.75 -3.85 1.52
N LYS A 31 13.39 -2.85 2.35
CA LYS A 31 14.05 -2.60 3.64
C LYS A 31 13.43 -3.41 4.80
N TYR A 32 12.15 -3.79 4.66
CA TYR A 32 11.37 -4.49 5.68
C TYR A 32 10.70 -5.73 5.06
N PRO A 33 11.46 -6.80 4.80
CA PRO A 33 10.95 -8.00 4.13
C PRO A 33 9.93 -8.78 4.98
N ASP A 34 10.06 -8.72 6.30
CA ASP A 34 9.16 -9.41 7.25
C ASP A 34 7.87 -8.63 7.50
N THR A 35 7.82 -7.34 7.15
CA THR A 35 6.62 -6.53 7.28
C THR A 35 5.63 -6.84 6.16
N HIS A 36 4.38 -7.08 6.52
CA HIS A 36 3.33 -7.26 5.52
C HIS A 36 2.86 -5.93 4.93
N PHE A 37 2.60 -5.94 3.62
CA PHE A 37 2.11 -4.79 2.85
C PHE A 37 0.83 -5.18 2.11
N PHE A 38 -0.23 -4.38 2.27
CA PHE A 38 -1.54 -4.63 1.70
C PHE A 38 -1.86 -3.60 0.62
N SER A 39 -2.34 -4.08 -0.53
CA SER A 39 -2.81 -3.25 -1.63
C SER A 39 -4.16 -2.62 -1.33
N PHE A 40 -4.44 -1.47 -1.93
CA PHE A 40 -5.73 -0.82 -1.82
C PHE A 40 -6.85 -1.72 -2.39
N PRO A 41 -8.01 -1.79 -1.72
CA PRO A 41 -9.12 -2.65 -2.12
C PRO A 41 -9.93 -2.02 -3.26
N VAL A 42 -9.33 -1.89 -4.46
CA VAL A 42 -9.96 -1.22 -5.63
C VAL A 42 -11.25 -1.87 -6.12
N SER A 43 -11.51 -3.12 -5.75
CA SER A 43 -12.81 -3.78 -6.00
C SER A 43 -13.92 -3.33 -5.05
N ARG A 44 -13.58 -2.54 -4.03
CA ARG A 44 -14.50 -1.96 -3.04
C ARG A 44 -14.26 -0.45 -2.95
N PRO A 45 -14.85 0.34 -3.88
CA PRO A 45 -14.58 1.77 -4.01
C PRO A 45 -14.73 2.56 -2.71
N ASP A 46 -15.78 2.29 -1.92
CA ASP A 46 -16.04 3.02 -0.67
C ASP A 46 -14.96 2.77 0.38
N LEU A 47 -14.52 1.51 0.52
CA LEU A 47 -13.42 1.16 1.42
C LEU A 47 -12.08 1.73 0.91
N CYS A 48 -11.87 1.72 -0.40
CA CYS A 48 -10.69 2.28 -1.04
C CYS A 48 -10.57 3.78 -0.77
N LYS A 49 -11.69 4.52 -0.84
CA LYS A 49 -11.75 5.95 -0.48
C LYS A 49 -11.40 6.18 0.99
N GLU A 50 -11.90 5.35 1.90
CA GLU A 50 -11.57 5.48 3.33
C GLU A 50 -10.07 5.22 3.58
N TRP A 51 -9.46 4.28 2.85
CA TRP A 51 -8.00 4.09 2.92
C TRP A 51 -7.24 5.32 2.42
N VAL A 52 -7.65 5.92 1.30
CA VAL A 52 -7.01 7.13 0.75
C VAL A 52 -7.09 8.27 1.77
N LYS A 53 -8.26 8.47 2.37
CA LYS A 53 -8.51 9.47 3.40
C LYS A 53 -7.62 9.24 4.63
N ASN A 54 -7.58 8.03 5.16
CA ASN A 54 -6.85 7.76 6.41
C ASN A 54 -5.33 7.69 6.22
N CYS A 55 -4.83 7.38 5.02
CA CYS A 55 -3.39 7.47 4.75
C CYS A 55 -2.86 8.91 4.84
N ALA A 56 -3.73 9.92 4.87
CA ALA A 56 -3.42 11.35 5.00
C ALA A 56 -2.32 11.81 4.01
N ASN A 57 -2.28 11.19 2.83
CA ASN A 57 -1.31 11.47 1.78
C ASN A 57 -2.05 12.08 0.59
N GLY A 58 -1.98 13.41 0.48
CA GLY A 58 -2.64 14.18 -0.59
C GLY A 58 -2.22 13.79 -2.00
N LEU A 59 -1.10 13.08 -2.18
CA LEU A 59 -0.73 12.54 -3.50
C LEU A 59 -1.67 11.42 -3.95
N LEU A 60 -2.31 10.70 -3.01
CA LEU A 60 -3.21 9.60 -3.33
C LEU A 60 -4.51 10.07 -3.99
N THR A 61 -4.99 11.28 -3.69
CA THR A 61 -6.22 11.83 -4.29
C THR A 61 -6.05 12.17 -5.76
N CYS A 62 -4.81 12.38 -6.21
CA CYS A 62 -4.49 12.67 -7.60
C CYS A 62 -4.30 11.40 -8.45
N ILE A 63 -4.35 10.22 -7.84
CA ILE A 63 -4.11 8.94 -8.53
C ILE A 63 -5.45 8.37 -9.01
N PRO A 64 -5.54 7.91 -10.28
CA PRO A 64 -6.73 7.20 -10.74
C PRO A 64 -7.02 5.96 -9.89
N GLU A 65 -8.28 5.71 -9.55
CA GLU A 65 -8.68 4.61 -8.65
C GLU A 65 -8.12 3.25 -9.09
N LYS A 66 -8.14 2.97 -10.40
CA LYS A 66 -7.58 1.73 -10.97
C LYS A 66 -6.07 1.56 -10.71
N ALA A 67 -5.33 2.64 -10.52
CA ALA A 67 -3.90 2.63 -10.24
C ALA A 67 -3.57 2.56 -8.74
N LEU A 68 -4.57 2.68 -7.85
CA LEU A 68 -4.39 2.51 -6.41
C LEU A 68 -4.05 1.04 -6.05
N ASN A 69 -4.41 0.07 -6.88
CA ASN A 69 -4.03 -1.34 -6.67
C ASN A 69 -2.51 -1.58 -6.60
N TYR A 70 -1.71 -0.69 -7.21
CA TYR A 70 -0.26 -0.71 -7.17
C TYR A 70 0.33 0.03 -5.96
N ARG A 71 -0.51 0.67 -5.16
CA ARG A 71 -0.15 1.32 -3.89
C ARG A 71 -0.37 0.36 -2.75
N VAL A 72 0.44 0.50 -1.70
CA VAL A 72 0.41 -0.40 -0.54
C VAL A 72 0.50 0.37 0.77
N VAL A 73 -0.04 -0.23 1.83
CA VAL A 73 0.08 0.23 3.23
C VAL A 73 0.64 -0.93 4.06
N CYS A 74 1.61 -0.68 4.94
CA CYS A 74 2.16 -1.72 5.80
C CYS A 74 1.23 -2.05 6.97
N GLU A 75 1.41 -3.24 7.56
CA GLU A 75 0.55 -3.80 8.60
C GLU A 75 0.46 -2.96 9.89
N GLU A 76 1.47 -2.14 10.18
CA GLU A 76 1.52 -1.27 11.37
C GLU A 76 0.45 -0.19 11.38
N HIS A 77 -0.12 0.13 10.23
CA HIS A 77 -1.19 1.13 10.15
C HIS A 77 -2.56 0.55 10.45
N PHE A 78 -2.67 -0.76 10.72
CA PHE A 78 -3.91 -1.44 11.03
C PHE A 78 -3.91 -1.96 12.47
N THR A 79 -5.04 -1.82 13.15
CA THR A 79 -5.25 -2.40 14.48
C THR A 79 -5.20 -3.93 14.43
N ASP A 80 -4.90 -4.59 15.56
CA ASP A 80 -4.88 -6.05 15.64
C ASP A 80 -6.22 -6.67 15.21
N ASP A 81 -7.33 -6.02 15.57
CA ASP A 81 -8.69 -6.43 15.18
C ASP A 81 -8.97 -6.35 13.68
N SER A 82 -8.12 -5.65 12.91
CA SER A 82 -8.23 -5.59 11.46
C SER A 82 -7.83 -6.90 10.78
N PHE A 83 -7.18 -7.82 11.49
CA PHE A 83 -6.64 -9.07 10.93
C PHE A 83 -7.46 -10.29 11.33
N PHE A 84 -7.40 -11.34 10.50
CA PHE A 84 -8.01 -12.63 10.82
C PHE A 84 -7.22 -13.46 11.83
N SER A 85 -5.93 -13.17 12.00
CA SER A 85 -5.05 -13.87 12.94
C SER A 85 -3.91 -12.96 13.37
N THR A 86 -3.22 -13.36 14.44
CA THR A 86 -2.03 -12.70 14.96
C THR A 86 -0.85 -12.72 14.00
N MET A 87 -0.86 -13.61 12.99
CA MET A 87 0.15 -13.60 11.92
C MET A 87 -0.02 -12.43 10.95
N ARG A 88 -1.11 -11.67 11.04
CA ARG A 88 -1.37 -10.47 10.23
C ARG A 88 -1.32 -10.65 8.71
N THR A 89 -1.33 -11.88 8.19
CA THR A 89 -1.19 -12.14 6.73
C THR A 89 -2.39 -11.70 5.88
N LYS A 90 -3.57 -11.53 6.49
CA LYS A 90 -4.82 -11.14 5.80
C LYS A 90 -5.65 -10.15 6.61
N LEU A 91 -6.11 -9.10 5.93
CA LEU A 91 -7.04 -8.11 6.46
C LEU A 91 -8.49 -8.58 6.34
N LYS A 92 -9.31 -8.23 7.34
CA LYS A 92 -10.77 -8.33 7.29
C LYS A 92 -11.32 -7.38 6.23
N LYS A 93 -12.53 -7.69 5.73
CA LYS A 93 -13.19 -6.91 4.65
C LYS A 93 -13.55 -5.47 5.04
N THR A 94 -13.52 -5.14 6.32
CA THR A 94 -13.82 -3.80 6.89
C THR A 94 -12.57 -3.10 7.42
N ALA A 95 -11.40 -3.71 7.30
CA ALA A 95 -10.16 -3.15 7.82
C ALA A 95 -9.82 -1.84 7.11
N ILE A 96 -9.42 -0.85 7.90
CA ILE A 96 -8.98 0.46 7.44
C ILE A 96 -7.68 0.84 8.15
N PRO A 97 -6.73 1.52 7.46
CA PRO A 97 -5.49 1.92 8.08
C PRO A 97 -5.73 3.17 8.92
N THR A 98 -5.68 3.08 10.24
CA THR A 98 -6.00 4.20 11.17
C THR A 98 -4.85 4.58 12.09
N LEU A 99 -3.81 3.74 12.21
CA LEU A 99 -2.70 3.99 13.13
C LEU A 99 -1.61 4.81 12.44
N VAL A 100 -1.14 5.87 13.10
CA VAL A 100 0.01 6.66 12.66
C VAL A 100 1.29 5.95 13.11
N SER A 101 2.27 5.79 12.21
CA SER A 101 3.56 5.21 12.61
C SER A 101 4.27 6.17 13.55
N GLN A 102 4.67 5.69 14.73
CA GLN A 102 5.62 6.42 15.57
C GLN A 102 6.97 6.45 14.86
N THR A 103 7.30 7.56 14.23
CA THR A 103 8.67 7.84 13.84
C THR A 103 9.41 8.15 15.14
N ASN A 104 10.08 7.14 15.70
CA ASN A 104 11.04 7.39 16.78
C ASN A 104 12.14 8.27 16.18
N GLU A 105 12.22 9.52 16.66
CA GLU A 105 13.36 10.42 16.49
C GLU A 105 14.63 9.81 17.08
#